data_AF-A0A559N3H7-F1
#
_entry.id   AF-A0A559N3H7-F1
#
_cell.length_a   1.000
_cell.length_b   1.000
_cell.length_c   1.000
_cell.angle_alpha   90.00
_cell.angle_beta   90.00
_cell.angle_gamma   90.00
#
_symmetry.space_group_name_H-M   'P 1'
#
loop_
_entity.id
_entity.type
_entity.pdbx_description
1 polymer ?
#
loop_
_entity_poly.entity_id
_entity_poly.type
_entity_poly.pdbx_seq_one_letter_code
_entity_poly.pdbx_strand_id
1 'polypeptide(L)'
;MEIKFLNLLKKRYNIMKDKILNWQWFRDFFNITIFKYFVTWFALVPIFAKLSEYLPKEIKIQLSQSDSYIVNLELPFKWEILWVSSLSFVIAYLLYLIFAPTFVKRYFSLKDYKEYEHSPRWIVWESQKLIKSKYVDIDKFVGRMAKKEYVKKANNIPEFNDKKVIVDNKQTYLMFKYKDEQYKFSMPILSDNQENQTLTEIAVREIFWEIFARFSASKFGVRFVIQALLIISLITFAFPFIESIISGFQYLLK
;
A
#
# COMPACT_ATOMS: atom_id res chain seq x y z
N MET A 1 -9.29 23.30 -28.28
CA MET A 1 -8.68 21.94 -28.23
C MET A 1 -8.15 21.60 -26.83
N GLU A 2 -7.63 22.58 -26.08
CA GLU A 2 -7.09 22.42 -24.72
C GLU A 2 -8.10 21.97 -23.64
N ILE A 3 -9.35 22.43 -23.68
CA ILE A 3 -10.36 22.08 -22.65
C ILE A 3 -10.70 20.58 -22.68
N LYS A 4 -10.73 19.95 -23.86
CA LYS A 4 -10.94 18.50 -24.00
C LYS A 4 -9.73 17.71 -23.49
N PHE A 5 -8.51 18.20 -23.72
CA PHE A 5 -7.27 17.58 -23.25
C PHE A 5 -7.16 17.64 -21.72
N LEU A 6 -7.45 18.78 -21.10
CA LEU A 6 -7.47 18.94 -19.64
C LEU A 6 -8.51 18.02 -18.97
N ASN A 7 -9.70 17.91 -19.55
CA ASN A 7 -10.73 17.01 -19.04
C ASN A 7 -10.34 15.53 -19.19
N LEU A 8 -9.66 15.15 -20.28
CA LEU A 8 -9.10 13.81 -20.46
C LEU A 8 -8.01 13.50 -19.43
N LEU A 9 -7.10 14.43 -19.17
CA LEU A 9 -6.08 14.30 -18.13
C LEU A 9 -6.70 14.18 -16.73
N LYS A 10 -7.70 15.01 -16.42
CA LYS A 10 -8.43 14.96 -15.13
C LYS A 10 -9.17 13.64 -14.94
N LYS A 11 -9.77 13.11 -16.01
CA LYS A 11 -10.43 11.80 -16.01
C LYS A 11 -9.42 10.67 -15.81
N ARG A 12 -8.30 10.67 -16.54
CA ARG A 12 -7.21 9.68 -16.36
C ARG A 12 -6.59 9.76 -14.97
N TYR A 13 -6.37 10.96 -14.45
CA TYR A 13 -5.88 11.19 -13.10
C TYR A 13 -6.81 10.63 -12.03
N ASN A 14 -8.12 10.87 -12.14
CA ASN A 14 -9.10 10.32 -11.19
C ASN A 14 -9.15 8.79 -11.24
N ILE A 15 -9.07 8.19 -12.44
CA ILE A 15 -9.01 6.73 -12.59
C ILE A 15 -7.73 6.14 -11.96
N MET A 16 -6.57 6.75 -12.20
CA MET A 16 -5.31 6.30 -11.58
C MET A 16 -5.33 6.46 -10.05
N LYS A 17 -5.84 7.59 -9.56
CA LYS A 17 -5.98 7.90 -8.13
C LYS A 17 -6.87 6.88 -7.41
N ASP A 18 -7.97 6.48 -8.04
CA ASP A 18 -8.99 5.64 -7.39
C ASP A 18 -8.76 4.14 -7.56
N LYS A 19 -7.97 3.69 -8.56
CA LYS A 19 -7.70 2.26 -8.78
C LYS A 19 -6.24 1.82 -8.55
N ILE A 20 -5.27 2.60 -9.01
CA ILE A 20 -3.86 2.16 -9.06
C ILE A 20 -3.12 2.60 -7.79
N LEU A 21 -3.40 3.80 -7.30
CA LEU A 21 -2.65 4.35 -6.17
C LEU A 21 -3.11 3.83 -4.80
N ASN A 22 -4.05 2.90 -4.68
CA ASN A 22 -4.56 2.48 -3.36
C ASN A 22 -3.57 1.57 -2.63
N TRP A 23 -3.57 1.64 -1.30
CA TRP A 23 -2.75 0.77 -0.43
C TRP A 23 -2.96 -0.73 -0.68
N GLN A 24 -4.15 -1.12 -1.15
CA GLN A 24 -4.47 -2.50 -1.55
C GLN A 24 -3.64 -2.95 -2.74
N TRP A 25 -3.57 -2.14 -3.79
CA TRP A 25 -2.81 -2.48 -5.00
C TRP A 25 -1.32 -2.67 -4.68
N PHE A 26 -0.74 -1.79 -3.86
CA PHE A 26 0.66 -1.95 -3.44
C PHE A 26 0.90 -3.24 -2.66
N ARG A 27 -0.03 -3.63 -1.77
CA ARG A 27 0.07 -4.90 -1.05
C ARG A 27 0.15 -6.07 -2.03
N ASP A 28 -0.80 -6.13 -2.95
CA ASP A 28 -0.90 -7.24 -3.91
C ASP A 28 0.34 -7.28 -4.79
N PHE A 29 0.78 -6.11 -5.26
CA PHE A 29 2.00 -5.95 -6.03
C PHE A 29 3.24 -6.45 -5.26
N PHE A 30 3.46 -6.00 -4.03
CA PHE A 30 4.63 -6.40 -3.23
C PHE A 30 4.60 -7.86 -2.76
N ASN A 31 3.44 -8.50 -2.76
CA ASN A 31 3.32 -9.92 -2.39
C ASN A 31 3.68 -10.89 -3.52
N ILE A 32 3.84 -10.42 -4.77
CA ILE A 32 4.23 -11.28 -5.89
C ILE A 32 5.64 -11.82 -5.65
N THR A 33 5.76 -13.15 -5.66
CA THR A 33 7.01 -13.87 -5.34
C THR A 33 8.20 -13.40 -6.18
N ILE A 34 8.00 -13.10 -7.47
CA ILE A 34 9.07 -12.64 -8.36
C ILE A 34 9.78 -11.38 -7.84
N PHE A 35 9.04 -10.50 -7.18
CA PHE A 35 9.61 -9.25 -6.68
C PHE A 35 10.38 -9.42 -5.37
N LYS A 36 10.20 -10.54 -4.65
CA LYS A 36 11.05 -10.88 -3.51
C LYS A 36 12.50 -11.12 -3.95
N TYR A 37 12.72 -11.57 -5.20
CA TYR A 37 14.07 -11.70 -5.76
C TYR A 37 14.77 -10.36 -5.93
N PHE A 38 14.08 -9.23 -6.13
CA PHE A 38 14.71 -7.92 -6.13
C PHE A 38 15.29 -7.56 -4.75
N VAL A 39 14.63 -7.99 -3.66
CA VAL A 39 15.17 -7.79 -2.31
C VAL A 39 16.43 -8.64 -2.11
N THR A 40 16.39 -9.91 -2.53
CA THR A 40 17.55 -10.81 -2.46
C THR A 40 18.71 -10.32 -3.32
N TRP A 41 18.43 -9.91 -4.56
CA TRP A 41 19.42 -9.38 -5.49
C TRP A 41 20.09 -8.12 -4.94
N PHE A 42 19.31 -7.18 -4.40
CA PHE A 42 19.84 -5.99 -3.75
C PHE A 42 20.87 -6.33 -2.66
N ALA A 43 20.61 -7.35 -1.86
CA ALA A 43 21.50 -7.79 -0.80
C ALA A 43 22.75 -8.55 -1.30
N LEU A 44 22.62 -9.31 -2.39
CA LEU A 44 23.70 -10.15 -2.93
C LEU A 44 24.68 -9.38 -3.82
N VAL A 45 24.20 -8.38 -4.56
CA VAL A 45 25.02 -7.66 -5.55
C VAL A 45 26.34 -7.11 -4.98
N PRO A 46 26.41 -6.49 -3.78
CA PRO A 46 27.68 -6.02 -3.24
C PRO A 46 28.73 -7.13 -3.06
N ILE A 47 28.28 -8.35 -2.77
CA ILE A 47 29.15 -9.54 -2.66
C ILE A 47 29.61 -9.96 -4.05
N PHE A 48 28.68 -10.02 -5.01
CA PHE A 48 28.98 -10.36 -6.39
C PHE A 48 29.98 -9.39 -7.04
N ALA A 49 29.78 -8.09 -6.84
CA ALA A 49 30.68 -7.04 -7.34
C ALA A 49 32.11 -7.25 -6.82
N LYS A 50 32.27 -7.45 -5.51
CA LYS A 50 33.58 -7.74 -4.91
C LYS A 50 34.21 -9.03 -5.44
N LEU A 51 33.42 -10.08 -5.68
CA LEU A 51 33.93 -11.33 -6.23
C LEU A 51 34.34 -11.18 -7.70
N SER A 52 33.60 -10.39 -8.48
CA SER A 52 33.89 -10.15 -9.90
C SER A 52 35.18 -9.35 -10.13
N GLU A 53 35.60 -8.51 -9.17
CA GLU A 53 36.88 -7.79 -9.24
C GLU A 53 38.08 -8.74 -9.30
N TYR A 54 37.96 -9.95 -8.77
CA TYR A 54 39.03 -10.96 -8.79
C TYR A 54 39.02 -11.85 -10.04
N LEU A 55 38.00 -11.75 -10.91
CA LEU A 55 37.90 -12.55 -12.11
C LEU A 55 38.64 -11.87 -13.28
N PRO A 56 39.45 -12.61 -14.05
CA PRO A 56 40.04 -12.08 -15.27
C PRO A 56 38.94 -11.74 -16.27
N LYS A 57 39.03 -10.57 -16.91
CA LYS A 57 38.03 -10.12 -17.89
C LYS A 57 37.98 -10.98 -19.15
N GLU A 58 39.11 -11.59 -19.49
CA GLU A 58 39.25 -12.47 -20.64
C GLU A 58 39.93 -13.76 -20.21
N ILE A 59 39.34 -14.90 -20.58
CA ILE A 59 40.02 -16.20 -20.50
C ILE A 59 40.40 -16.59 -21.93
N LYS A 60 41.70 -16.74 -22.16
CA LYS A 60 42.24 -17.27 -23.42
C LYS A 60 42.32 -18.78 -23.30
N ILE A 61 41.49 -19.50 -24.04
CA ILE A 61 41.52 -20.96 -24.13
C ILE A 61 42.28 -21.31 -25.41
N GLN A 62 43.47 -21.89 -25.26
CA GLN A 62 44.23 -22.46 -26.39
C GLN A 62 43.83 -23.93 -26.54
N LEU A 63 43.18 -24.26 -27.66
CA LEU A 63 42.75 -25.63 -27.99
C LEU A 63 43.79 -26.37 -28.87
N SER A 64 44.58 -25.62 -29.65
CA SER A 64 45.63 -26.12 -30.56
C SER A 64 46.77 -25.09 -30.67
N GLN A 65 47.89 -25.44 -31.34
CA GLN A 65 49.01 -24.50 -31.58
C GLN A 65 48.63 -23.29 -32.46
N SER A 66 47.48 -23.34 -33.15
CA SER A 66 47.02 -22.30 -34.08
C SER A 66 45.70 -21.62 -33.68
N ASP A 67 44.89 -22.23 -32.80
CA ASP A 67 43.56 -21.69 -32.47
C ASP A 67 43.48 -21.26 -31.00
N SER A 68 43.39 -19.95 -30.80
CA SER A 68 43.09 -19.33 -29.51
C SER A 68 41.68 -18.75 -29.52
N TYR A 69 40.83 -19.21 -28.62
CA TYR A 69 39.52 -18.61 -28.37
C TYR A 69 39.63 -17.65 -27.19
N ILE A 70 39.23 -16.40 -27.40
CA ILE A 70 39.11 -15.39 -26.35
C ILE A 70 37.66 -15.40 -25.88
N VAL A 71 37.44 -15.90 -24.66
CA VAL A 71 36.13 -15.80 -24.00
C VAL A 71 36.14 -14.52 -23.19
N ASN A 72 35.36 -13.53 -23.62
CA ASN A 72 35.13 -12.31 -22.84
C ASN A 72 34.09 -12.62 -21.75
N LEU A 73 34.46 -12.40 -20.50
CA LEU A 73 33.60 -12.62 -19.31
C LEU A 73 32.86 -11.35 -18.90
N GLU A 74 33.01 -10.25 -19.64
CA GLU A 74 32.23 -9.05 -19.40
C GLU A 74 30.73 -9.32 -19.65
N LEU A 75 29.91 -8.93 -18.69
CA LEU A 75 28.47 -9.01 -18.80
C LEU A 75 27.99 -8.10 -19.95
N PRO A 76 26.94 -8.49 -20.69
CA PRO A 76 26.40 -7.69 -21.79
C PRO A 76 25.67 -6.42 -21.31
N PHE A 77 25.63 -6.18 -19.99
CA PHE A 77 24.98 -5.04 -19.37
C PHE A 77 25.72 -4.60 -18.12
N LYS A 78 25.47 -3.37 -17.70
CA LYS A 78 25.97 -2.79 -16.44
C LYS A 78 25.13 -3.27 -15.26
N TRP A 79 25.71 -4.10 -14.40
CA TRP A 79 25.00 -4.66 -13.25
C TRP A 79 24.54 -3.59 -12.25
N GLU A 80 25.19 -2.43 -12.24
CA GLU A 80 24.86 -1.26 -11.41
C GLU A 80 23.43 -0.77 -11.70
N ILE A 81 22.98 -0.87 -12.96
CA ILE A 81 21.62 -0.47 -13.35
C ILE A 81 20.58 -1.40 -12.72
N LEU A 82 20.85 -2.71 -12.71
CA LEU A 82 20.00 -3.68 -12.01
C LEU A 82 20.00 -3.44 -10.50
N TRP A 83 21.13 -3.05 -9.93
CA TRP A 83 21.20 -2.70 -8.52
C TRP A 83 20.35 -1.48 -8.17
N VAL A 84 20.41 -0.41 -8.99
CA VAL A 84 19.54 0.77 -8.83
C VAL A 84 18.06 0.41 -8.93
N SER A 85 17.71 -0.50 -9.85
CA SER A 85 16.35 -1.05 -9.95
C SER A 85 15.91 -1.72 -8.64
N SER A 86 16.76 -2.60 -8.12
CA SER A 86 16.58 -3.31 -6.85
C SER A 86 16.43 -2.36 -5.66
N LEU A 87 17.33 -1.37 -5.55
CA LEU A 87 17.30 -0.38 -4.49
C LEU A 87 16.00 0.43 -4.52
N SER A 88 15.59 0.88 -5.70
CA SER A 88 14.35 1.66 -5.87
C SER A 88 13.13 0.85 -5.43
N PHE A 89 13.08 -0.44 -5.81
CA PHE A 89 12.04 -1.35 -5.35
C PHE A 89 12.04 -1.54 -3.82
N VAL A 90 13.21 -1.77 -3.22
CA VAL A 90 13.35 -1.95 -1.76
C VAL A 90 12.90 -0.71 -1.00
N ILE A 91 13.30 0.49 -1.45
CA ILE A 91 12.84 1.75 -0.84
C ILE A 91 11.32 1.88 -0.95
N ALA A 92 10.74 1.58 -2.12
CA ALA A 92 9.29 1.60 -2.31
C ALA A 92 8.57 0.63 -1.35
N TYR A 93 9.12 -0.57 -1.17
CA TYR A 93 8.58 -1.57 -0.25
C TYR A 93 8.67 -1.14 1.22
N LEU A 94 9.80 -0.55 1.64
CA LEU A 94 9.96 -0.01 2.99
C LEU A 94 8.98 1.12 3.27
N LEU A 95 8.79 2.04 2.31
CA LEU A 95 7.79 3.09 2.41
C LEU A 95 6.38 2.51 2.58
N TYR A 96 6.04 1.45 1.84
CA TYR A 96 4.78 0.75 2.03
C TYR A 96 4.64 0.19 3.45
N LEU A 97 5.65 -0.53 3.96
CA LEU A 97 5.60 -1.13 5.30
C LEU A 97 5.42 -0.09 6.41
N ILE A 98 6.11 1.04 6.32
CA ILE A 98 6.11 2.11 7.32
C ILE A 98 4.81 2.93 7.26
N PHE A 99 4.37 3.32 6.05
CA PHE A 99 3.31 4.32 5.92
C PHE A 99 1.90 3.74 5.73
N ALA A 100 1.76 2.50 5.23
CA ALA A 100 0.45 1.90 5.05
C ALA A 100 -0.29 1.77 6.39
N PRO A 101 -1.56 2.22 6.48
CA PRO A 101 -2.34 2.12 7.71
C PRO A 101 -2.45 0.68 8.20
N THR A 102 -2.27 0.47 9.51
CA THR A 102 -2.34 -0.86 10.13
C THR A 102 -3.67 -1.55 9.87
N PHE A 103 -4.77 -0.79 9.82
CA PHE A 103 -6.10 -1.31 9.51
C PHE A 103 -6.14 -1.99 8.12
N VAL A 104 -5.59 -1.34 7.09
CA VAL A 104 -5.58 -1.87 5.70
C VAL A 104 -4.61 -3.05 5.58
N LYS A 105 -3.50 -3.04 6.32
CA LYS A 105 -2.57 -4.17 6.36
C LYS A 105 -3.20 -5.40 7.02
N ARG A 106 -4.00 -5.19 8.07
CA ARG A 106 -4.58 -6.27 8.88
C ARG A 106 -5.87 -6.84 8.31
N TYR A 107 -6.77 -5.99 7.82
CA TYR A 107 -8.09 -6.40 7.34
C TYR A 107 -8.24 -5.99 5.87
N PHE A 108 -8.06 -6.93 4.94
CA PHE A 108 -8.20 -6.64 3.52
C PHE A 108 -9.66 -6.72 3.08
N SER A 109 -10.37 -7.70 3.63
CA SER A 109 -11.77 -7.93 3.38
C SER A 109 -12.56 -7.93 4.69
N LEU A 110 -13.88 -7.80 4.56
CA LEU A 110 -14.76 -8.00 5.70
C LEU A 110 -14.64 -9.42 6.28
N LYS A 111 -14.32 -10.41 5.41
CA LYS A 111 -14.11 -11.80 5.85
C LYS A 111 -12.93 -11.87 6.81
N ASP A 112 -11.79 -11.28 6.44
CA ASP A 112 -10.61 -11.22 7.30
C ASP A 112 -10.95 -10.58 8.64
N TYR A 113 -11.69 -9.47 8.64
CA TYR A 113 -12.10 -8.80 9.87
C TYR A 113 -12.95 -9.71 10.77
N LYS A 114 -13.83 -10.51 10.19
CA LYS A 114 -14.67 -11.48 10.92
C LYS A 114 -13.86 -12.67 11.45
N GLU A 115 -12.81 -13.10 10.75
CA GLU A 115 -11.93 -14.19 11.20
C GLU A 115 -11.18 -13.87 12.51
N TYR A 116 -11.01 -12.59 12.85
CA TYR A 116 -10.47 -12.18 14.15
C TYR A 116 -11.49 -12.24 15.30
N GLU A 117 -12.76 -12.57 15.00
CA GLU A 117 -13.85 -12.72 15.99
C GLU A 117 -13.98 -11.52 16.95
N HIS A 118 -13.73 -10.32 16.41
CA HIS A 118 -13.84 -9.10 17.19
C HIS A 118 -15.28 -8.86 17.66
N SER A 119 -15.43 -8.51 18.93
CA SER A 119 -16.69 -7.93 19.43
C SER A 119 -17.09 -6.71 18.56
N PRO A 120 -18.38 -6.48 18.29
CA PRO A 120 -18.84 -5.28 17.58
C PRO A 120 -18.34 -3.97 18.18
N ARG A 121 -18.02 -3.97 19.48
CA ARG A 121 -17.39 -2.85 20.21
C ARG A 121 -16.03 -2.45 19.63
N TRP A 122 -15.29 -3.37 19.03
CA TRP A 122 -13.95 -3.13 18.50
C TRP A 122 -13.92 -2.06 17.41
N ILE A 123 -14.97 -1.98 16.59
CA ILE A 123 -15.02 -1.03 15.47
C ILE A 123 -15.05 0.43 15.94
N VAL A 124 -15.43 0.67 17.21
CA VAL A 124 -15.35 1.99 17.85
C VAL A 124 -13.91 2.44 18.03
N TRP A 125 -13.02 1.53 18.40
CA TRP A 125 -11.59 1.78 18.50
C TRP A 125 -10.95 2.05 17.14
N GLU A 126 -11.35 1.29 16.11
CA GLU A 126 -10.84 1.53 14.75
C GLU A 126 -11.34 2.87 14.18
N SER A 127 -12.59 3.24 14.44
CA SER A 127 -13.12 4.58 14.14
C SER A 127 -12.38 5.69 14.89
N GLN A 128 -12.00 5.47 16.15
CA GLN A 128 -11.20 6.43 16.91
C GLN A 128 -9.84 6.72 16.23
N LYS A 129 -9.15 5.67 15.78
CA LYS A 129 -7.88 5.82 15.04
C LYS A 129 -8.07 6.63 13.76
N LEU A 130 -9.19 6.42 13.06
CA LEU A 130 -9.54 7.18 11.87
C LEU A 130 -9.79 8.65 12.18
N ILE A 131 -10.62 8.95 13.20
CA ILE A 131 -10.97 10.32 13.59
C ILE A 131 -9.75 11.10 14.11
N LYS A 132 -8.77 10.42 14.72
CA LYS A 132 -7.51 11.04 15.15
C LYS A 132 -6.52 11.25 13.99
N SER A 133 -6.75 10.63 12.83
CA SER A 133 -5.81 10.69 11.71
C SER A 133 -5.90 12.03 10.97
N LYS A 134 -4.74 12.67 10.76
CA LYS A 134 -4.63 13.90 9.95
C LYS A 134 -4.66 13.64 8.44
N TYR A 135 -4.49 12.39 8.02
CA TYR A 135 -4.30 12.03 6.60
C TYR A 135 -5.56 11.46 5.95
N VAL A 136 -6.70 11.55 6.65
CA VAL A 136 -7.97 10.99 6.23
C VAL A 136 -8.99 12.12 6.07
N ASP A 137 -9.84 11.98 5.06
CA ASP A 137 -11.02 12.82 4.87
C ASP A 137 -12.10 12.50 5.92
N ILE A 138 -11.97 13.12 7.09
CA ILE A 138 -12.91 12.97 8.22
C ILE A 138 -14.28 13.52 7.85
N ASP A 139 -14.35 14.58 7.05
CA ASP A 139 -15.60 15.22 6.62
C ASP A 139 -16.55 14.22 5.97
N LYS A 140 -16.02 13.46 5.01
CA LYS A 140 -16.80 12.45 4.29
C LYS A 140 -17.15 11.24 5.17
N PHE A 141 -16.30 10.91 6.14
CA PHE A 141 -16.60 9.86 7.13
C PHE A 141 -17.77 10.29 8.04
N VAL A 142 -17.63 11.42 8.74
CA VAL A 142 -18.66 11.91 9.68
C VAL A 142 -19.98 12.18 8.97
N GLY A 143 -19.95 12.82 7.79
CA GLY A 143 -21.18 13.10 7.03
C GLY A 143 -21.94 11.84 6.62
N ARG A 144 -21.24 10.77 6.21
CA ARG A 144 -21.89 9.49 5.84
C ARG A 144 -22.38 8.73 7.07
N MET A 145 -21.60 8.74 8.14
CA MET A 145 -21.97 8.09 9.40
C MET A 145 -23.19 8.76 10.06
N ALA A 146 -23.29 10.09 9.97
CA ALA A 146 -24.46 10.85 10.42
C ALA A 146 -25.68 10.59 9.53
N LYS A 147 -25.51 10.60 8.19
CA LYS A 147 -26.61 10.28 7.25
C LYS A 147 -27.21 8.88 7.47
N LYS A 148 -26.38 7.92 7.89
CA LYS A 148 -26.79 6.54 8.20
C LYS A 148 -27.21 6.34 9.66
N GLU A 149 -27.26 7.42 10.44
CA GLU A 149 -27.64 7.42 11.86
C GLU A 149 -26.76 6.55 12.78
N TYR A 150 -25.60 6.10 12.31
CA TYR A 150 -24.62 5.42 13.15
C TYR A 150 -23.96 6.36 14.15
N VAL A 151 -23.94 7.65 13.83
CA VAL A 151 -23.43 8.70 14.71
C VAL A 151 -24.55 9.70 14.96
N LYS A 152 -24.85 9.91 16.25
CA LYS A 152 -25.91 10.82 16.69
C LYS A 152 -25.31 12.12 17.18
N LYS A 153 -25.94 13.26 16.85
CA LYS A 153 -25.60 14.53 17.47
C LYS A 153 -25.98 14.45 18.95
N ALA A 154 -25.08 14.88 19.82
CA ALA A 154 -25.31 14.93 21.25
C ALA A 154 -25.28 16.39 21.70
N ASN A 155 -26.36 16.87 22.32
CA ASN A 155 -26.42 18.20 22.89
C ASN A 155 -25.99 18.11 24.36
N ASN A 156 -25.05 18.95 24.79
CA ASN A 156 -24.63 19.11 26.18
C ASN A 156 -24.31 17.80 26.92
N ILE A 157 -23.22 17.12 26.52
CA ILE A 157 -22.71 15.99 27.30
C ILE A 157 -21.95 16.51 28.54
N PRO A 158 -22.36 16.17 29.78
CA PRO A 158 -21.73 16.66 31.00
C PRO A 158 -20.24 16.29 31.13
N GLU A 159 -19.84 15.15 30.55
CA GLU A 159 -18.47 14.63 30.56
C GLU A 159 -17.95 14.40 29.14
N PHE A 160 -17.91 15.47 28.35
CA PHE A 160 -17.41 15.39 26.98
C PHE A 160 -15.89 15.12 26.94
N ASN A 161 -15.51 13.89 26.56
CA ASN A 161 -14.12 13.51 26.38
C ASN A 161 -13.79 13.32 24.89
N ASP A 162 -13.24 14.37 24.27
CA ASP A 162 -12.99 14.40 22.82
C ASP A 162 -12.07 13.26 22.39
N LYS A 163 -12.57 12.44 21.46
CA LYS A 163 -11.85 11.34 20.82
C LYS A 163 -11.37 10.29 21.81
N LYS A 164 -11.98 10.15 22.98
CA LYS A 164 -11.72 9.03 23.90
C LYS A 164 -12.84 8.00 23.76
N VAL A 165 -12.43 6.74 23.72
CA VAL A 165 -13.37 5.62 23.75
C VAL A 165 -13.71 5.34 25.20
N ILE A 166 -15.01 5.23 25.49
CA ILE A 166 -15.54 4.90 26.81
C ILE A 166 -16.25 3.55 26.67
N VAL A 167 -15.89 2.62 27.55
CA VAL A 167 -16.47 1.28 27.60
C VAL A 167 -17.50 1.27 28.73
N ASP A 168 -18.75 1.07 28.37
CA ASP A 168 -19.87 0.87 29.28
C ASP A 168 -20.29 -0.61 29.26
N ASN A 169 -21.11 -1.01 30.23
CA ASN A 169 -21.56 -2.39 30.41
C ASN A 169 -22.24 -2.94 29.16
N LYS A 170 -23.07 -2.11 28.49
CA LYS A 170 -23.86 -2.51 27.32
C LYS A 170 -23.26 -2.09 25.99
N GLN A 171 -22.52 -0.98 25.96
CA GLN A 171 -21.98 -0.41 24.72
C GLN A 171 -20.57 0.14 24.90
N THR A 172 -19.82 0.21 23.82
CA THR A 172 -18.64 1.05 23.73
C THR A 172 -18.99 2.25 22.87
N TYR A 173 -18.63 3.44 23.31
CA TYR A 173 -18.93 4.66 22.57
C TYR A 173 -17.73 5.60 22.50
N LEU A 174 -17.73 6.40 21.44
CA LEU A 174 -16.75 7.42 21.15
C LEU A 174 -17.48 8.74 20.97
N MET A 175 -17.07 9.72 21.76
CA MET A 175 -17.53 11.10 21.62
C MET A 175 -16.45 11.90 20.89
N PHE A 176 -16.85 12.75 19.95
CA PHE A 176 -15.91 13.62 19.26
C PHE A 176 -16.57 14.91 18.77
N LYS A 177 -15.78 15.99 18.70
CA LYS A 177 -16.23 17.29 18.20
C LYS A 177 -15.85 17.41 16.73
N TYR A 178 -16.78 17.86 15.90
CA TYR A 178 -16.56 18.06 14.48
C TYR A 178 -17.46 19.18 13.94
N LYS A 179 -16.87 20.21 13.30
CA LYS A 179 -17.57 21.42 12.80
C LYS A 179 -18.53 22.04 13.83
N ASP A 180 -18.02 22.24 15.04
CA ASP A 180 -18.76 22.78 16.20
C ASP A 180 -19.92 21.96 16.75
N GLU A 181 -20.17 20.79 16.19
CA GLU A 181 -21.14 19.84 16.70
C GLU A 181 -20.45 18.72 17.48
N GLN A 182 -21.13 18.21 18.50
CA GLN A 182 -20.71 17.04 19.25
C GLN A 182 -21.43 15.80 18.74
N TYR A 183 -20.67 14.74 18.53
CA TYR A 183 -21.16 13.49 17.98
C TYR A 183 -20.87 12.34 18.94
N LYS A 184 -21.83 11.41 19.05
CA LYS A 184 -21.70 10.15 19.78
C LYS A 184 -21.83 8.98 18.80
N PHE A 185 -20.76 8.20 18.69
CA PHE A 185 -20.74 6.92 17.97
C PHE A 185 -20.78 5.78 18.98
N SER A 186 -21.70 4.82 18.86
CA SER A 186 -21.84 3.72 19.85
C SER A 186 -22.06 2.37 19.17
N MET A 187 -21.45 1.32 19.69
CA MET A 187 -21.66 -0.08 19.27
C MET A 187 -21.67 -1.01 20.49
N PRO A 188 -22.44 -2.11 20.48
CA PRO A 188 -23.41 -2.52 19.46
C PRO A 188 -24.65 -1.61 19.42
N ILE A 189 -25.51 -1.78 18.42
CA ILE A 189 -26.79 -1.05 18.31
C ILE A 189 -27.77 -1.67 19.30
N LEU A 190 -28.33 -0.85 20.19
CA LEU A 190 -29.34 -1.30 21.15
C LEU A 190 -30.74 -0.96 20.67
N SER A 191 -31.66 -1.91 20.81
CA SER A 191 -33.12 -1.71 20.76
C SER A 191 -33.67 -2.19 22.10
N ASP A 192 -34.49 -1.36 22.76
CA ASP A 192 -35.11 -1.70 24.05
C ASP A 192 -34.11 -2.20 25.12
N ASN A 193 -32.95 -1.53 25.22
CA ASN A 193 -31.87 -1.85 26.15
C ASN A 193 -31.19 -3.23 25.95
N GLN A 194 -31.46 -3.90 24.83
CA GLN A 194 -30.85 -5.16 24.41
C GLN A 194 -30.15 -4.99 23.06
N GLU A 195 -29.13 -5.82 22.81
CA GLU A 195 -28.41 -5.80 21.54
C GLU A 195 -29.30 -6.28 20.40
N ASN A 196 -29.47 -5.42 19.39
CA ASN A 196 -30.06 -5.83 18.14
C ASN A 196 -28.96 -6.40 17.24
N GLN A 197 -28.81 -7.73 17.24
CA GLN A 197 -27.73 -8.43 16.54
C GLN A 197 -27.73 -8.13 15.03
N THR A 198 -28.90 -8.17 14.38
CA THR A 198 -29.01 -7.96 12.93
C THR A 198 -28.62 -6.54 12.51
N LEU A 199 -29.13 -5.52 13.22
CA LEU A 199 -28.75 -4.13 12.97
C LEU A 199 -27.26 -3.90 13.27
N THR A 200 -26.76 -4.53 14.33
CA THR A 200 -25.35 -4.43 14.72
C THR A 200 -24.43 -5.01 13.64
N GLU A 201 -24.74 -6.19 13.10
CA GLU A 201 -23.94 -6.79 12.02
C GLU A 201 -23.92 -5.94 10.75
N ILE A 202 -25.08 -5.38 10.38
CA ILE A 202 -25.20 -4.47 9.22
C ILE A 202 -24.32 -3.23 9.46
N ALA A 203 -24.42 -2.63 10.65
CA ALA A 203 -23.62 -1.48 11.02
C ALA A 203 -22.12 -1.79 11.00
N VAL A 204 -21.68 -2.89 11.61
CA VAL A 204 -20.26 -3.32 11.57
C VAL A 204 -19.77 -3.40 10.14
N ARG A 205 -20.52 -4.06 9.24
CA ARG A 205 -20.15 -4.19 7.82
C ARG A 205 -20.01 -2.82 7.15
N GLU A 206 -20.98 -1.94 7.31
CA GLU A 206 -20.98 -0.65 6.63
C GLU A 206 -19.87 0.29 7.14
N ILE A 207 -19.69 0.30 8.46
CA ILE A 207 -18.66 1.09 9.12
C ILE A 207 -17.28 0.56 8.75
N PHE A 208 -17.12 -0.76 8.65
CA PHE A 208 -15.87 -1.38 8.20
C PHE A 208 -15.46 -0.83 6.83
N TRP A 209 -16.38 -0.84 5.87
CA TRP A 209 -16.10 -0.34 4.52
C TRP A 209 -15.83 1.16 4.47
N GLU A 210 -16.49 1.96 5.32
CA GLU A 210 -16.17 3.38 5.44
C GLU A 210 -14.77 3.60 6.01
N ILE A 211 -14.40 2.90 7.09
CA ILE A 211 -13.05 2.98 7.68
C ILE A 211 -12.01 2.54 6.65
N PHE A 212 -12.25 1.40 6.01
CA PHE A 212 -11.35 0.80 5.03
C PHE A 212 -11.11 1.71 3.84
N ALA A 213 -12.17 2.26 3.24
CA ALA A 213 -12.06 3.16 2.09
C ALA A 213 -11.26 4.43 2.43
N ARG A 214 -11.48 4.98 3.62
CA ARG A 214 -10.82 6.20 4.12
C ARG A 214 -9.34 5.99 4.38
N PHE A 215 -8.98 4.89 5.04
CA PHE A 215 -7.56 4.55 5.22
C PHE A 215 -6.89 4.16 3.90
N SER A 216 -7.58 3.43 3.02
CA SER A 216 -7.05 3.02 1.71
C SER A 216 -6.69 4.23 0.83
N ALA A 217 -7.44 5.34 0.97
CA ALA A 217 -7.19 6.58 0.25
C ALA A 217 -6.23 7.56 0.98
N SER A 218 -5.74 7.23 2.18
CA SER A 218 -4.90 8.13 2.97
C SER A 218 -3.49 8.33 2.38
N LYS A 219 -2.78 9.37 2.84
CA LYS A 219 -1.35 9.62 2.54
C LYS A 219 -1.00 9.56 1.04
N PHE A 220 -1.76 10.28 0.22
CA PHE A 220 -1.58 10.32 -1.24
C PHE A 220 -0.14 10.61 -1.69
N GLY A 221 0.55 11.55 -1.03
CA GLY A 221 1.94 11.89 -1.37
C GLY A 221 2.89 10.69 -1.28
N VAL A 222 2.78 9.88 -0.23
CA VAL A 222 3.62 8.68 -0.08
C VAL A 222 3.30 7.64 -1.15
N ARG A 223 2.01 7.45 -1.44
CA ARG A 223 1.55 6.53 -2.51
C ARG A 223 2.12 6.93 -3.87
N PHE A 224 2.17 8.23 -4.15
CA PHE A 224 2.78 8.76 -5.37
C PHE A 224 4.29 8.50 -5.42
N VAL A 225 5.03 8.72 -4.32
CA VAL A 225 6.47 8.43 -4.24
C VAL A 225 6.75 6.94 -4.46
N ILE A 226 5.99 6.06 -3.83
CA ILE A 226 6.08 4.61 -4.04
C ILE A 226 5.89 4.29 -5.54
N GLN A 227 4.85 4.83 -6.16
CA GLN A 227 4.60 4.60 -7.59
C GLN A 227 5.74 5.08 -8.48
N ALA A 228 6.31 6.26 -8.21
CA ALA A 228 7.43 6.80 -8.96
C ALA A 228 8.67 5.89 -8.84
N LEU A 229 8.99 5.41 -7.62
CA LEU A 229 10.07 4.47 -7.39
C LEU A 229 9.85 3.13 -8.12
N LEU A 230 8.61 2.63 -8.17
CA LEU A 230 8.28 1.41 -8.91
C LEU A 230 8.45 1.59 -10.42
N ILE A 231 8.10 2.77 -10.97
CA ILE A 231 8.33 3.07 -12.38
C ILE A 231 9.82 3.15 -12.69
N ILE A 232 10.60 3.82 -11.83
CA ILE A 232 12.07 3.90 -11.97
C ILE A 232 12.65 2.48 -11.95
N SER A 233 12.23 1.66 -10.99
CA SER A 233 12.64 0.25 -10.88
C SER A 233 12.32 -0.52 -12.16
N LEU A 234 11.11 -0.38 -12.70
CA LEU A 234 10.71 -1.05 -13.93
C LEU A 234 11.56 -0.63 -15.14
N ILE A 235 11.78 0.68 -15.33
CA ILE A 235 12.57 1.20 -16.46
C ILE A 235 14.01 0.71 -16.37
N THR A 236 14.61 0.82 -15.19
CA THR A 236 16.00 0.39 -14.95
C THR A 236 16.17 -1.12 -15.01
N PHE A 237 15.13 -1.92 -14.72
CA PHE A 237 15.16 -3.36 -14.93
C PHE A 237 15.02 -3.75 -16.41
N ALA A 238 14.11 -3.08 -17.13
CA ALA A 238 13.81 -3.41 -18.52
C ALA A 238 15.01 -3.17 -19.46
N PHE A 239 15.83 -2.16 -19.18
CA PHE A 239 16.95 -1.80 -20.03
C PHE A 239 18.01 -2.92 -20.14
N PRO A 240 18.63 -3.42 -19.04
CA PRO A 240 19.56 -4.55 -19.09
C PRO A 240 18.95 -5.85 -19.63
N PHE A 241 17.65 -6.05 -19.39
CA PHE A 241 16.93 -7.21 -19.88
C PHE A 241 16.85 -7.21 -21.42
N ILE A 242 16.54 -6.05 -22.02
CA ILE A 242 16.52 -5.89 -23.49
C ILE A 242 17.93 -6.04 -24.07
N GLU A 243 18.95 -5.42 -23.45
CA GLU A 243 20.35 -5.58 -23.88
C GLU A 243 20.79 -7.05 -23.88
N SER A 244 20.39 -7.80 -22.85
CA SER A 244 20.69 -9.24 -22.74
C SER A 244 20.03 -10.05 -23.86
N ILE A 245 18.77 -9.76 -24.19
CA ILE A 245 18.05 -10.42 -25.29
C ILE A 245 18.74 -10.13 -26.63
N ILE A 246 19.04 -8.85 -26.91
CA ILE A 246 19.69 -8.44 -28.16
C ILE A 246 21.06 -9.12 -28.31
N SER A 247 21.86 -9.14 -27.24
CA SER A 247 23.18 -9.78 -27.23
C SER A 247 23.07 -11.29 -27.46
N GLY A 248 22.08 -11.95 -26.85
CA GLY A 248 21.81 -13.37 -27.08
C GLY A 248 21.43 -13.67 -28.54
N PHE A 249 20.59 -12.84 -29.16
CA PHE A 249 20.26 -12.98 -30.58
C PHE A 249 21.48 -12.76 -31.49
N GLN A 250 22.33 -11.78 -31.19
CA GLN A 250 23.56 -11.56 -31.96
C GLN A 250 24.52 -12.74 -31.88
N TYR A 251 24.57 -13.43 -30.75
CA TYR A 251 25.40 -14.64 -30.58
C TYR A 251 24.84 -15.82 -31.38
N LEU A 252 23.52 -16.01 -31.44
CA LEU A 252 22.88 -17.08 -32.21
C LEU A 252 22.97 -16.87 -33.74
N LEU A 253 23.14 -15.63 -34.19
CA LEU A 253 23.24 -15.27 -35.61
C LEU A 253 24.68 -15.31 -36.16
N LYS A 254 25.69 -15.46 -35.29
CA LYS A 254 27.09 -15.66 -35.67
C LYS A 254 27.42 -17.14 -35.73
#